data_AF-A0A7V2JY54-F1
#
_entry.id   AF-A0A7V2JY54-F1
#
_cell.length_a   1.000
_cell.length_b   1.000
_cell.length_c   1.000
_cell.angle_alpha   90.00
_cell.angle_beta   90.00
_cell.angle_gamma   90.00
#
_symmetry.space_group_name_H-M   'P 1'
#
loop_
_entity.id
_entity.type
_entity.pdbx_description
1 polymer ?
#
loop_
_entity_poly.entity_id
_entity_poly.type
_entity_poly.pdbx_seq_one_letter_code
_entity_poly.pdbx_strand_id
1 'polypeptide(L)'
;MKRGQLSRWDSLEARESRLAWLLTSPTALIVFGLIIFPAIFSIWISFHDVTLRNLNDVFHAPFVGWKNYVRVVNDFAFKFQNFRQWGAAVTSVVYSFASTFLTVLI
;
A
#
# COMPACT_ATOMS: atom_id res chain seq x y z
N MET A 1 58.72 10.02 12.61
CA MET A 1 57.78 10.07 11.48
C MET A 1 56.72 8.97 11.67
N LYS A 2 55.48 9.30 12.04
CA LYS A 2 54.34 8.36 12.05
C LYS A 2 53.22 8.98 11.21
N ARG A 3 52.99 8.43 10.01
CA ARG A 3 51.91 8.84 9.10
C ARG A 3 50.57 8.46 9.73
N GLY A 4 49.68 9.43 9.85
CA GLY A 4 48.34 9.28 10.41
C GLY A 4 47.52 8.27 9.63
N GLN A 5 47.01 7.27 10.34
CA GLN A 5 45.92 6.43 9.87
C GLN A 5 44.65 7.28 9.88
N LEU A 6 44.39 7.99 8.78
CA LEU A 6 43.08 8.64 8.59
C LEU A 6 42.06 7.53 8.37
N SER A 7 41.29 7.28 9.43
CA SER A 7 40.13 6.39 9.45
C SER A 7 39.23 6.70 8.25
N ARG A 8 38.82 5.67 7.49
CA ARG A 8 37.83 5.75 6.39
C ARG A 8 36.49 6.37 6.81
N TRP A 9 36.29 6.58 8.11
CA TRP A 9 35.09 7.16 8.72
C TRP A 9 35.18 8.67 8.98
N ASP A 10 36.35 9.28 8.81
CA ASP A 10 36.61 10.70 9.10
C ASP A 10 36.82 11.55 7.82
N SER A 11 36.51 10.98 6.64
CA SER A 11 36.51 11.77 5.41
C SER A 11 35.39 12.81 5.45
N LEU A 12 35.64 13.99 4.85
CA LEU A 12 34.63 15.05 4.74
C LEU A 12 33.32 14.54 4.12
N GLU A 13 33.44 13.65 3.14
CA GLU A 13 32.32 12.97 2.46
C GLU A 13 31.45 12.14 3.42
N ALA A 14 32.05 11.44 4.40
CA ALA A 14 31.30 10.67 5.39
C ALA A 14 30.51 11.58 6.36
N ARG A 15 31.07 12.76 6.70
CA ARG A 15 30.40 13.76 7.54
C ARG A 15 29.26 14.43 6.79
N GLU A 16 29.46 14.79 5.52
CA GLU A 16 28.43 15.35 4.65
C GLU A 16 27.27 14.38 4.44
N SER A 17 27.55 13.11 4.15
CA SER A 17 26.52 12.08 4.01
C SER A 17 25.70 11.92 5.29
N ARG A 18 26.33 11.90 6.47
CA ARG A 18 25.64 11.78 7.75
C ARG A 18 24.77 13.01 8.06
N LEU A 19 25.25 14.20 7.72
CA LEU A 19 24.47 15.44 7.85
C LEU A 19 23.26 15.42 6.91
N ALA A 20 23.45 15.01 5.65
CA ALA A 20 22.35 14.87 4.69
C ALA A 20 21.28 13.90 5.21
N TRP A 21 21.69 12.71 5.67
CA TRP A 21 20.77 11.75 6.28
C TRP A 21 20.06 12.30 7.51
N LEU A 22 20.76 13.02 8.39
CA LEU A 22 20.15 13.58 9.59
C LEU A 22 19.11 14.65 9.25
N LEU A 23 19.38 15.48 8.24
CA LEU A 23 18.45 16.52 7.77
C LEU A 23 17.25 15.95 7.00
N THR A 24 17.44 14.88 6.22
CA THR A 24 16.36 14.26 5.41
C THR A 24 15.60 13.17 6.15
N SER A 25 16.18 12.54 7.18
CA SER A 25 15.52 11.48 7.95
C SER A 25 14.19 11.87 8.61
N PRO A 26 13.98 13.06 9.20
CA PRO A 26 12.70 13.39 9.83
C PRO A 26 11.58 13.50 8.79
N THR A 27 11.85 14.10 7.64
CA THR A 27 10.86 14.21 6.55
C THR A 27 10.60 12.84 5.92
N ALA A 28 11.66 12.05 5.68
CA ALA A 28 11.52 10.69 5.19
C ALA A 28 10.68 9.83 6.14
N LEU A 29 10.94 9.89 7.45
CA LEU A 29 10.20 9.14 8.46
C LEU A 29 8.71 9.50 8.44
N ILE A 30 8.37 10.78 8.32
CA ILE A 30 6.97 11.22 8.22
C ILE A 30 6.33 10.67 6.93
N VAL A 31 6.97 10.84 5.78
CA VAL A 31 6.41 10.39 4.48
C VAL A 31 6.26 8.87 4.44
N PHE A 32 7.29 8.13 4.86
CA PHE A 32 7.22 6.67 4.97
C PHE A 32 6.18 6.26 5.99
N GLY A 33 6.10 6.91 7.14
CA GLY A 33 5.08 6.66 8.15
C GLY A 33 3.67 6.83 7.60
N LEU A 34 3.42 7.90 6.85
CA LEU A 34 2.12 8.17 6.22
C LEU A 34 1.70 7.10 5.20
N ILE A 35 2.65 6.37 4.61
CA ILE A 35 2.36 5.29 3.65
C ILE A 35 2.27 3.94 4.37
N ILE A 36 3.26 3.64 5.22
CA ILE A 36 3.40 2.36 5.91
C ILE A 36 2.28 2.18 6.94
N PHE A 37 1.93 3.23 7.68
CA PHE A 37 0.86 3.17 8.69
C PHE A 37 -0.48 2.71 8.10
N PRO A 38 -1.07 3.41 7.11
CA PRO A 38 -2.35 2.96 6.54
C PRO A 38 -2.21 1.63 5.78
N ALA A 39 -1.05 1.31 5.20
CA ALA A 39 -0.84 0.03 4.54
C ALA A 39 -0.90 -1.14 5.52
N ILE A 40 -0.16 -1.07 6.63
CA ILE A 40 -0.20 -2.09 7.70
C ILE A 40 -1.61 -2.15 8.30
N PHE A 41 -2.21 -1.00 8.57
CA PHE A 41 -3.55 -0.93 9.15
C PHE A 41 -4.61 -1.53 8.20
N SER A 42 -4.46 -1.36 6.89
CA SER A 42 -5.34 -2.00 5.89
C SER A 42 -5.26 -3.51 5.94
N ILE A 43 -4.05 -4.07 6.08
CA ILE A 43 -3.85 -5.51 6.28
C ILE A 43 -4.52 -5.94 7.58
N TRP A 44 -4.34 -5.20 8.68
CA TRP A 44 -4.98 -5.52 9.96
C TRP A 44 -6.52 -5.53 9.85
N ILE A 45 -7.12 -4.48 9.27
CA ILE A 45 -8.57 -4.40 9.04
C ILE A 45 -9.06 -5.55 8.17
N SER A 46 -8.29 -5.97 7.16
CA SER A 46 -8.71 -7.07 6.27
C SER A 46 -9.01 -8.37 7.04
N PHE A 47 -8.40 -8.58 8.20
CA PHE A 47 -8.64 -9.75 9.05
C PHE A 47 -9.64 -9.52 10.20
N HIS A 48 -10.13 -8.29 10.40
CA HIS A 48 -11.07 -7.94 11.47
C HIS A 48 -12.41 -7.44 10.88
N ASP A 49 -13.52 -7.66 11.58
CA ASP A 49 -14.83 -7.22 11.11
C ASP A 49 -15.09 -5.77 11.52
N VAL A 50 -14.48 -4.83 10.79
CA VAL A 50 -14.65 -3.39 11.02
C VAL A 50 -15.86 -2.90 10.22
N THR A 51 -16.89 -2.46 10.92
CA THR A 51 -18.17 -1.97 10.37
C THR A 51 -18.52 -0.61 10.99
N LEU A 52 -19.44 0.15 10.37
CA LEU A 52 -19.91 1.45 10.87
C LEU A 52 -20.31 1.46 12.36
N ARG A 53 -20.68 0.30 12.92
CA ARG A 53 -21.05 0.11 14.34
C ARG A 53 -19.87 0.08 15.31
N ASN A 54 -18.67 -0.25 14.86
CA ASN A 54 -17.47 -0.35 15.71
C ASN A 54 -16.34 0.60 15.29
N LEU A 55 -16.64 1.66 14.52
CA LEU A 55 -15.66 2.69 14.15
C LEU A 55 -15.02 3.41 15.34
N ASN A 56 -15.73 3.50 16.46
CA ASN A 56 -15.19 4.12 17.67
C ASN A 56 -14.23 3.17 18.42
N ASP A 57 -14.32 1.87 18.18
CA ASP A 57 -13.47 0.87 18.81
C ASP A 57 -12.98 -0.16 17.79
N VAL A 58 -12.20 0.34 16.83
CA VAL A 58 -11.69 -0.47 15.74
C VAL A 58 -10.73 -1.52 16.27
N PHE A 59 -9.94 -1.23 17.31
CA PHE A 59 -8.92 -2.14 17.84
C PHE A 59 -9.47 -3.37 18.57
N HIS A 60 -10.72 -3.33 19.05
CA HIS A 60 -11.41 -4.49 19.64
C HIS A 60 -12.39 -5.18 18.67
N ALA A 61 -12.37 -4.82 17.38
CA ALA A 61 -13.16 -5.51 16.38
C ALA A 61 -12.85 -7.02 16.40
N PRO A 62 -13.83 -7.91 16.24
CA PRO A 62 -13.59 -9.34 16.30
C PRO A 62 -12.72 -9.80 15.12
N PHE A 63 -11.70 -10.61 15.41
CA PHE A 63 -10.86 -11.24 14.40
C PHE A 63 -11.68 -12.29 13.63
N VAL A 64 -11.85 -12.06 12.33
CA VAL A 64 -12.64 -12.93 11.43
C VAL A 64 -11.78 -13.71 10.44
N GLY A 65 -10.46 -13.53 10.47
CA GLY A 65 -9.52 -14.23 9.61
C GLY A 65 -9.82 -13.96 8.13
N TRP A 66 -9.94 -15.03 7.33
CA TRP A 66 -10.14 -14.93 5.88
C TRP A 66 -11.58 -14.65 5.43
N LYS A 67 -12.53 -14.54 6.37
CA LYS A 67 -13.95 -14.37 6.03
C LYS A 67 -14.21 -13.13 5.17
N ASN A 68 -13.47 -12.05 5.39
CA ASN A 68 -13.58 -10.84 4.58
C ASN A 68 -13.13 -11.05 3.12
N TYR A 69 -12.04 -11.79 2.90
CA TYR A 69 -11.58 -12.13 1.55
C TYR A 69 -12.58 -13.02 0.81
N VAL A 70 -13.11 -14.04 1.50
CA VAL A 70 -14.16 -14.92 0.94
C VAL A 70 -15.43 -14.12 0.66
N ARG A 71 -15.79 -13.16 1.51
CA ARG A 71 -16.92 -12.25 1.30
C ARG A 71 -16.71 -11.41 0.04
N VAL A 72 -15.58 -10.71 -0.11
CA VAL A 72 -15.28 -9.87 -1.29
C VAL A 72 -15.28 -10.68 -2.59
N VAL A 73 -14.68 -11.87 -2.59
CA VAL A 73 -14.65 -12.75 -3.77
C VAL A 73 -16.04 -13.29 -4.12
N ASN A 74 -16.93 -13.45 -3.13
CA ASN A 74 -18.30 -13.91 -3.34
C ASN A 74 -19.32 -12.78 -3.46
N ASP A 75 -18.93 -11.52 -3.24
CA ASP A 75 -19.82 -10.37 -3.31
C ASP A 75 -20.04 -9.88 -4.75
N PHE A 76 -21.23 -9.31 -4.95
CA PHE A 76 -21.93 -9.10 -6.21
C PHE A 76 -21.27 -8.08 -7.15
N ALA A 77 -20.36 -7.25 -6.63
CA ALA A 77 -19.71 -6.17 -7.38
C ALA A 77 -18.54 -6.64 -8.28
N PHE A 78 -17.92 -7.79 -7.99
CA PHE A 78 -16.71 -8.24 -8.70
C PHE A 78 -16.95 -9.41 -9.67
N LYS A 79 -17.85 -10.33 -9.33
CA LYS A 79 -18.17 -11.47 -10.19
C LYS A 79 -19.14 -11.08 -11.31
N PHE A 80 -19.05 -11.79 -12.42
CA PHE A 80 -20.06 -11.72 -13.47
C PHE A 80 -21.40 -12.22 -12.89
N GLN A 81 -22.36 -11.31 -12.78
CA GLN A 81 -23.69 -11.61 -12.23
C GLN A 81 -24.67 -11.90 -13.37
N ASN A 82 -24.83 -10.95 -14.30
CA ASN A 82 -25.79 -11.04 -15.41
C ASN A 82 -25.35 -10.17 -16.59
N PHE A 83 -25.95 -10.35 -17.77
CA PHE A 83 -25.71 -9.50 -18.96
C PHE A 83 -26.02 -8.00 -18.77
N ARG A 84 -26.67 -7.60 -17.67
CA ARG A 84 -26.92 -6.19 -17.31
C ARG A 84 -25.95 -5.65 -16.24
N GLN A 85 -25.31 -6.54 -15.48
CA GLN A 85 -24.32 -6.22 -14.45
C GLN A 85 -23.16 -7.21 -14.58
N TRP A 86 -22.19 -6.85 -15.42
CA TRP A 86 -21.05 -7.70 -15.74
C TRP A 86 -20.05 -7.80 -14.58
N GLY A 87 -20.21 -6.99 -13.54
CA GLY A 87 -19.26 -6.85 -12.44
C GLY A 87 -18.13 -5.89 -12.80
N ALA A 88 -17.62 -5.14 -11.83
CA ALA A 88 -16.61 -4.11 -12.03
C ALA A 88 -15.34 -4.69 -12.66
N ALA A 89 -14.87 -5.86 -12.21
CA ALA A 89 -13.67 -6.49 -12.75
C ALA A 89 -13.80 -6.86 -14.23
N VAL A 90 -14.92 -7.46 -14.63
CA VAL A 90 -15.14 -7.85 -16.03
C VAL A 90 -15.28 -6.62 -16.91
N THR A 91 -16.03 -5.61 -16.48
CA THR A 91 -16.16 -4.35 -17.22
C THR A 91 -14.81 -3.68 -17.41
N SER A 92 -13.97 -3.59 -16.36
CA SER A 92 -12.63 -2.98 -16.47
C SER A 92 -11.74 -3.74 -17.44
N VAL A 93 -11.70 -5.07 -17.34
CA VAL A 93 -10.89 -5.90 -18.25
C VAL A 93 -11.39 -5.74 -19.69
N VAL A 94 -12.67 -5.99 -19.95
CA VAL A 94 -13.23 -5.90 -21.31
C VAL A 94 -13.04 -4.50 -21.89
N TYR A 95 -13.31 -3.45 -21.12
CA TYR A 95 -13.14 -2.08 -21.57
C TYR A 95 -11.67 -1.75 -21.86
N SER A 96 -10.74 -2.09 -20.98
CA SER A 96 -9.31 -1.83 -21.19
C SER A 96 -8.81 -2.52 -22.47
N PHE A 97 -9.11 -3.81 -22.66
CA PHE A 97 -8.68 -4.53 -23.86
C PHE A 97 -9.38 -4.05 -25.13
N ALA A 98 -10.70 -3.83 -25.09
CA ALA A 98 -11.46 -3.34 -26.24
C ALA A 98 -11.02 -1.92 -26.63
N SER A 99 -10.78 -1.05 -25.66
CA SER A 99 -10.27 0.30 -25.89
C SER A 99 -8.89 0.27 -26.52
N THR A 100 -7.95 -0.51 -25.97
CA THR A 100 -6.60 -0.62 -26.55
C THR A 100 -6.64 -1.15 -27.98
N PHE A 101 -7.45 -2.18 -28.24
CA PHE A 101 -7.58 -2.75 -29.59
C PHE A 101 -8.21 -1.76 -30.58
N LEU A 102 -9.27 -1.05 -30.17
CA LEU A 102 -9.91 -0.02 -30.99
C LEU A 102 -8.94 1.12 -31.34
N THR A 103 -8.14 1.58 -30.37
CA THR A 103 -7.13 2.64 -30.58
C THR A 103 -6.00 2.21 -31.51
N VAL A 104 -5.69 0.92 -31.60
CA VAL A 104 -4.67 0.43 -32.54
C VAL A 104 -5.22 0.33 -33.97
N LEU A 105 -6.53 0.12 -34.12
CA LEU A 105 -7.18 -0.08 -35.42
C LEU A 105 -7.64 1.20 -36.12
N ILE A 106 -7.89 2.28 -35.36
CA ILE A 106 -8.35 3.59 -35.86
C ILE A 106 -7.23 4.60 -35.69
#